data_AF-A0A2N1W9A1-F1
#
_entry.id   AF-A0A2N1W9A1-F1
#
_cell.length_a   1.000
_cell.length_b   1.000
_cell.length_c   1.000
_cell.angle_alpha   90.00
_cell.angle_beta   90.00
_cell.angle_gamma   90.00
#
_symmetry.space_group_name_H-M   'P 1'
#
loop_
_entity.id
_entity.type
_entity.pdbx_description
1 polymer ?
#
loop_
_entity_poly.entity_id
_entity_poly.type
_entity_poly.pdbx_seq_one_letter_code
_entity_poly.pdbx_strand_id
1 'polypeptide(L)'
;MTDSLNIATFRPFPYPEDSALLGDFLLALPMLLFALTAHEVAHAWTAHQQGDDTAFKLGRITMNPLPHLDPIMSLAMPALLWFMTNGAFTFGGAKPVPIITRNFRNYVRGDLIVSSAGIVTNILLAIVCTAVPYMLIVTSLGFVPVQQASILSYLEPVSAPVYALVLLGEAPAAWTVAGGILILAGGVLVVLAGSAETAAPP
;
A
#
# COMPACT_ATOMS: atom_id res chain seq x y z
N MET A 1 17.10 19.20 46.92
CA MET A 1 16.19 18.05 46.79
C MET A 1 14.86 18.55 46.24
N THR A 2 14.73 18.54 44.91
CA THR A 2 13.49 18.41 44.12
C THR A 2 13.86 18.70 42.66
N ASP A 3 14.67 17.83 42.05
CA ASP A 3 14.71 17.75 40.60
C ASP A 3 13.46 16.99 40.16
N SER A 4 12.45 17.74 39.76
CA SER A 4 11.32 17.23 38.99
C SER A 4 11.88 16.72 37.65
N LEU A 5 11.98 15.39 37.53
CA LEU A 5 12.19 14.66 36.28
C LEU A 5 11.20 15.18 35.22
N ASN A 6 11.66 16.13 34.40
CA ASN A 6 11.01 16.50 33.15
C ASN A 6 11.15 15.32 32.18
N ILE A 7 10.18 14.40 32.23
CA ILE A 7 9.90 13.42 31.19
C ILE A 7 9.24 14.17 30.02
N ALA A 8 10.00 15.08 29.43
CA ALA A 8 9.70 15.85 28.24
C ALA A 8 11.07 16.01 27.56
N THR A 9 11.41 15.27 26.52
CA THR A 9 10.70 15.23 25.26
C THR A 9 11.42 14.15 24.45
N PHE A 10 10.75 13.05 24.12
CA PHE A 10 11.13 12.31 22.92
C PHE A 10 10.79 13.26 21.77
N ARG A 11 11.71 14.16 21.41
CA ARG A 11 11.60 14.88 20.16
C ARG A 11 11.73 13.80 19.10
N PRO A 12 10.70 13.47 18.32
CA PRO A 12 10.91 12.64 17.13
C PRO A 12 12.06 13.29 16.37
N PHE A 13 12.99 12.46 15.90
CA PHE A 13 14.16 12.88 15.13
C PHE A 13 13.72 13.95 14.12
N PRO A 14 14.39 15.12 14.02
CA PRO A 14 13.97 16.19 13.15
C PRO A 14 14.21 15.75 11.70
N TYR A 15 13.27 14.98 11.16
CA TYR A 15 13.11 14.87 9.73
C TYR A 15 12.66 16.23 9.21
N PRO A 16 13.16 16.70 8.06
CA PRO A 16 12.49 17.76 7.33
C PRO A 16 11.09 17.21 7.02
N GLU A 17 10.06 17.68 7.73
CA GLU A 17 8.68 17.17 7.60
C GLU A 17 8.24 17.19 6.13
N ASP A 18 8.74 18.14 5.38
CA ASP A 18 8.54 18.39 3.96
C ASP A 18 9.10 17.29 3.04
N SER A 19 10.23 16.65 3.37
CA SER A 19 10.79 15.53 2.56
C SER A 19 10.08 14.19 2.79
N ALA A 20 9.71 13.90 4.05
CA ALA A 20 8.99 12.68 4.40
C ALA A 20 7.58 12.66 3.78
N LEU A 21 6.89 13.81 3.80
CA LEU A 21 5.55 13.93 3.21
C LEU A 21 5.55 13.68 1.70
N LEU A 22 6.58 14.13 0.98
CA LEU A 22 6.68 13.87 -0.45
C LEU A 22 6.95 12.39 -0.73
N GLY A 23 7.88 11.77 -0.01
CA GLY A 23 8.19 10.34 -0.15
C GLY A 23 6.98 9.45 0.11
N ASP A 24 6.27 9.70 1.21
CA ASP A 24 5.06 8.95 1.59
C ASP A 24 3.94 9.11 0.56
N PHE A 25 3.75 10.33 0.02
CA PHE A 25 2.77 10.57 -1.03
C PHE A 25 3.10 9.80 -2.31
N LEU A 26 4.37 9.81 -2.74
CA LEU A 26 4.82 9.11 -3.93
C LEU A 26 4.68 7.59 -3.80
N LEU A 27 4.89 7.04 -2.60
CA LEU A 27 4.67 5.62 -2.32
C LEU A 27 3.18 5.24 -2.33
N ALA A 28 2.31 6.10 -1.79
CA ALA A 28 0.87 5.87 -1.76
C ALA A 28 0.20 6.03 -3.14
N LEU A 29 0.77 6.86 -4.01
CA LEU A 29 0.16 7.22 -5.29
C LEU A 29 -0.13 6.01 -6.21
N PRO A 30 0.81 5.09 -6.49
CA PRO A 30 0.51 3.88 -7.27
C PRO A 30 -0.63 3.03 -6.70
N MET A 31 -0.71 2.89 -5.37
CA MET A 31 -1.79 2.13 -4.71
C MET A 31 -3.14 2.83 -4.88
N LEU A 32 -3.17 4.16 -4.72
CA LEU A 32 -4.37 4.96 -4.94
C LEU A 32 -4.85 4.86 -6.39
N LEU A 33 -3.94 5.01 -7.35
CA LEU A 33 -4.23 4.90 -8.78
C LEU A 33 -4.77 3.50 -9.13
N PHE A 34 -4.16 2.45 -8.57
CA PHE A 34 -4.60 1.07 -8.80
C PHE A 34 -6.00 0.83 -8.24
N ALA A 35 -6.27 1.21 -6.98
CA ALA A 35 -7.56 1.00 -6.35
C ALA A 35 -8.68 1.78 -7.09
N LEU A 36 -8.41 3.02 -7.44
CA LEU A 36 -9.32 3.89 -8.17
C LEU A 36 -9.61 3.37 -9.58
N THR A 37 -8.60 2.88 -10.29
CA THR A 37 -8.76 2.25 -11.61
C THR A 37 -9.62 0.99 -11.51
N ALA A 38 -9.32 0.11 -10.55
CA ALA A 38 -10.09 -1.11 -10.34
C ALA A 38 -11.57 -0.82 -10.02
N HIS A 39 -11.84 0.24 -9.23
CA HIS A 39 -13.18 0.70 -8.91
C HIS A 39 -13.98 1.13 -10.15
N GLU A 40 -13.40 1.97 -11.00
CA GLU A 40 -14.04 2.43 -12.25
C GLU A 40 -14.21 1.30 -13.27
N VAL A 41 -13.22 0.42 -13.38
CA VAL A 41 -13.31 -0.78 -14.22
C VAL A 41 -14.44 -1.69 -13.74
N ALA A 42 -14.65 -1.84 -12.44
CA ALA A 42 -15.76 -2.64 -11.90
C ALA A 42 -17.12 -2.06 -12.27
N HIS A 43 -17.29 -0.74 -12.19
CA HIS A 43 -18.49 -0.07 -12.68
C HIS A 43 -18.71 -0.31 -14.19
N ALA A 44 -17.69 -0.10 -15.01
CA ALA A 44 -17.78 -0.32 -16.46
C ALA A 44 -18.07 -1.78 -16.82
N TRP A 45 -17.41 -2.72 -16.14
CA TRP A 45 -17.58 -4.16 -16.37
C TRP A 45 -18.97 -4.65 -15.98
N THR A 46 -19.47 -4.22 -14.83
CA THR A 46 -20.84 -4.58 -14.40
C THR A 46 -21.90 -3.91 -15.28
N ALA A 47 -21.69 -2.67 -15.72
CA ALA A 47 -22.59 -1.99 -16.66
C ALA A 47 -22.67 -2.74 -18.00
N HIS A 48 -21.53 -3.20 -18.52
CA HIS A 48 -21.48 -4.04 -19.72
C HIS A 48 -22.24 -5.35 -19.53
N GLN A 49 -22.07 -6.02 -18.39
CA GLN A 49 -22.84 -7.23 -18.08
C GLN A 49 -24.35 -6.99 -17.98
N GLN A 50 -24.77 -5.78 -17.55
CA GLN A 50 -26.18 -5.38 -17.49
C GLN A 50 -26.75 -4.94 -18.84
N GLY A 51 -25.93 -4.79 -19.88
CA GLY A 51 -26.36 -4.46 -21.25
C GLY A 51 -25.90 -3.08 -21.76
N ASP A 52 -25.16 -2.31 -20.96
CA ASP A 52 -24.59 -1.03 -21.39
C ASP A 52 -23.16 -1.18 -21.91
N ASP A 53 -23.02 -1.22 -23.23
CA ASP A 53 -21.71 -1.35 -23.88
C ASP A 53 -20.96 -0.01 -24.03
N THR A 54 -21.47 1.09 -23.48
CA THR A 54 -20.91 2.44 -23.71
C THR A 54 -19.45 2.54 -23.29
N ALA A 55 -19.11 2.14 -22.05
CA ALA A 55 -17.74 2.17 -21.56
C ALA A 55 -16.83 1.16 -22.29
N PHE A 56 -17.38 0.00 -22.69
CA PHE A 56 -16.65 -1.01 -23.47
C PHE A 56 -16.26 -0.48 -24.86
N LYS A 57 -17.21 0.11 -25.60
CA LYS A 57 -16.98 0.72 -26.92
C LYS A 57 -15.98 1.87 -26.88
N LEU A 58 -15.93 2.59 -25.75
CA LEU A 58 -14.97 3.67 -25.52
C LEU A 58 -13.59 3.18 -25.05
N GLY A 59 -13.38 1.86 -24.93
CA GLY A 59 -12.11 1.28 -24.47
C GLY A 59 -11.79 1.60 -23.02
N ARG A 60 -12.80 1.92 -22.19
CA ARG A 60 -12.62 2.27 -20.77
C ARG A 60 -12.60 1.07 -19.82
N ILE A 61 -12.87 -0.14 -20.30
CA ILE A 61 -12.64 -1.36 -19.52
C ILE A 61 -11.15 -1.72 -19.65
N THR A 62 -10.30 -1.04 -18.88
CA THR A 62 -8.85 -1.20 -18.93
C THR A 62 -8.22 -0.91 -17.57
N MET A 63 -7.22 -1.71 -17.19
CA MET A 63 -6.39 -1.49 -15.99
C MET A 63 -5.29 -0.44 -16.22
N ASN A 64 -5.22 0.17 -17.41
CA ASN A 64 -4.43 1.37 -17.61
C ASN A 64 -5.07 2.51 -16.80
N PRO A 65 -4.38 3.13 -15.82
CA PRO A 65 -4.97 4.19 -15.01
C PRO A 65 -5.24 5.47 -15.80
N LEU A 66 -4.46 5.76 -16.85
CA LEU A 66 -4.48 7.04 -17.56
C LEU A 66 -5.87 7.52 -18.03
N PRO A 67 -6.76 6.67 -18.59
CA PRO A 67 -8.08 7.09 -19.05
C PRO A 67 -9.06 7.43 -17.91
N HIS A 68 -8.77 6.95 -16.70
CA HIS A 68 -9.59 7.10 -15.49
C HIS A 68 -9.12 8.25 -14.60
N LEU A 69 -8.04 8.94 -14.97
CA LEU A 69 -7.51 10.06 -14.19
C LEU A 69 -8.16 11.37 -14.60
N ASP A 70 -8.58 12.11 -13.57
CA ASP A 70 -8.88 13.52 -13.63
C ASP A 70 -7.68 14.29 -13.06
N PRO A 71 -6.98 15.13 -13.83
CA PRO A 71 -5.82 15.88 -13.34
C PRO A 71 -6.11 16.71 -12.07
N ILE A 72 -7.34 17.19 -11.91
CA ILE A 72 -7.74 18.00 -10.76
C ILE A 72 -8.09 17.07 -9.59
N MET A 73 -9.06 16.16 -9.81
CA MET A 73 -9.60 15.35 -8.71
C MET A 73 -8.74 14.16 -8.33
N SER A 74 -8.02 13.54 -9.27
CA SER A 74 -7.18 12.36 -9.01
C SER A 74 -5.76 12.71 -8.57
N LEU A 75 -5.29 13.95 -8.82
CA LEU A 75 -3.91 14.36 -8.53
C LEU A 75 -3.83 15.66 -7.73
N ALA A 76 -4.36 16.77 -8.25
CA ALA A 76 -4.20 18.07 -7.59
C ALA A 76 -4.89 18.13 -6.22
N MET A 77 -6.10 17.58 -6.09
CA MET A 77 -6.86 17.56 -4.83
C MET A 77 -6.19 16.70 -3.75
N PRO A 78 -5.82 15.42 -4.00
CA PRO A 78 -5.06 14.63 -3.03
C PRO A 78 -3.75 15.29 -2.63
N ALA A 79 -2.98 15.81 -3.59
CA ALA A 79 -1.71 16.47 -3.30
C ALA A 79 -1.91 17.71 -2.41
N LEU A 80 -2.85 18.58 -2.78
CA LEU A 80 -3.17 19.79 -2.01
C LEU A 80 -3.55 19.43 -0.56
N LEU A 81 -4.47 18.50 -0.38
CA LEU A 81 -4.93 18.10 0.96
C LEU A 81 -3.82 17.41 1.76
N TRP A 82 -3.01 16.57 1.12
CA TRP A 82 -1.89 15.90 1.75
C TRP A 82 -0.89 16.90 2.33
N PHE A 83 -0.45 17.88 1.53
CA PHE A 83 0.51 18.89 1.99
C PHE A 83 -0.10 19.93 2.92
N MET A 84 -1.38 20.27 2.76
CA MET A 84 -2.05 21.22 3.68
C MET A 84 -2.34 20.62 5.06
N THR A 85 -2.52 19.30 5.14
CA THR A 85 -2.88 18.61 6.40
C THR A 85 -1.73 17.82 7.01
N ASN A 86 -0.50 17.98 6.48
CA ASN A 86 0.67 17.19 6.86
C ASN A 86 0.38 15.67 6.87
N GLY A 87 -0.27 15.18 5.81
CA GLY A 87 -0.57 13.76 5.64
C GLY A 87 -1.72 13.20 6.49
N ALA A 88 -2.40 14.04 7.28
CA ALA A 88 -3.51 13.58 8.12
C ALA A 88 -4.75 13.17 7.30
N PHE A 89 -4.99 13.83 6.17
CA PHE A 89 -6.18 13.59 5.35
C PHE A 89 -5.89 13.77 3.86
N THR A 90 -6.41 12.86 3.04
CA THR A 90 -6.39 12.99 1.58
C THR A 90 -7.73 12.58 1.01
N PHE A 91 -8.19 13.33 0.01
CA PHE A 91 -9.41 13.02 -0.74
C PHE A 91 -9.19 13.33 -2.21
N GLY A 92 -9.79 12.52 -3.07
CA GLY A 92 -9.75 12.67 -4.51
C GLY A 92 -10.82 11.81 -5.18
N GLY A 93 -10.89 11.91 -6.51
CA GLY A 93 -11.85 11.17 -7.31
C GLY A 93 -11.30 10.84 -8.69
N ALA A 94 -11.87 9.80 -9.30
CA ALA A 94 -11.56 9.40 -10.66
C ALA A 94 -12.30 10.28 -11.66
N LYS A 95 -11.87 10.21 -12.91
CA LYS A 95 -12.73 10.54 -14.04
C LYS A 95 -13.73 9.38 -14.25
N PRO A 96 -15.02 9.57 -13.96
CA PRO A 96 -15.97 8.47 -13.96
C PRO A 96 -16.16 7.88 -15.37
N VAL A 97 -16.41 6.57 -15.41
CA VAL A 97 -16.80 5.87 -16.64
C VAL A 97 -18.24 6.23 -17.04
N PRO A 98 -18.52 6.41 -18.35
CA PRO A 98 -19.87 6.75 -18.80
C PRO A 98 -20.78 5.52 -18.68
N ILE A 99 -21.92 5.71 -18.01
CA ILE A 99 -22.93 4.67 -17.78
C ILE A 99 -24.28 5.19 -18.28
N ILE A 100 -24.92 4.45 -19.18
CA ILE A 100 -26.25 4.73 -19.71
C ILE A 100 -27.22 3.69 -19.14
N THR A 101 -27.86 4.04 -18.02
CA THR A 101 -28.79 3.14 -17.29
C THR A 101 -29.99 2.69 -18.13
N ARG A 102 -30.38 3.47 -19.15
CA ARG A 102 -31.44 3.12 -20.11
C ARG A 102 -31.12 1.86 -20.94
N ASN A 103 -29.84 1.51 -21.09
CA ASN A 103 -29.42 0.32 -21.82
C ASN A 103 -29.48 -0.96 -20.97
N PHE A 104 -29.76 -0.85 -19.66
CA PHE A 104 -29.81 -2.01 -18.78
C PHE A 104 -31.00 -2.91 -19.10
N ARG A 105 -30.77 -4.23 -19.07
CA ARG A 105 -31.83 -5.24 -19.25
C ARG A 105 -32.97 -5.08 -18.25
N ASN A 106 -32.64 -4.69 -17.02
CA ASN A 106 -33.59 -4.32 -15.98
C ASN A 106 -33.05 -3.08 -15.26
N TYR A 107 -33.77 -1.96 -15.34
CA TYR A 107 -33.32 -0.68 -14.80
C TYR A 107 -32.96 -0.78 -13.30
N VAL A 108 -33.89 -1.25 -12.47
CA VAL A 108 -33.72 -1.24 -11.00
C VAL A 108 -32.61 -2.20 -10.56
N ARG A 109 -32.61 -3.42 -11.09
CA ARG A 109 -31.58 -4.41 -10.72
C ARG A 109 -30.22 -4.01 -11.26
N GLY A 110 -30.16 -3.54 -12.50
CA GLY A 110 -28.91 -3.12 -13.13
C GLY A 110 -28.28 -1.94 -12.40
N ASP A 111 -29.08 -0.93 -12.04
CA ASP A 111 -28.63 0.25 -11.31
C ASP A 111 -28.09 -0.09 -9.91
N LEU A 112 -28.77 -0.98 -9.17
CA LEU A 112 -28.28 -1.46 -7.87
C LEU A 112 -26.97 -2.25 -8.00
N ILE A 113 -26.84 -3.11 -9.02
CA ILE A 113 -25.63 -3.91 -9.23
C ILE A 113 -24.46 -3.00 -9.61
N VAL A 114 -24.67 -2.07 -10.54
CA VAL A 114 -23.62 -1.18 -11.02
C VAL A 114 -23.20 -0.19 -9.94
N SER A 115 -24.13 0.43 -9.21
CA SER A 115 -23.81 1.36 -8.12
C SER A 115 -23.04 0.70 -6.96
N SER A 116 -23.33 -0.56 -6.65
CA SER A 116 -22.61 -1.31 -5.60
C SER A 116 -21.27 -1.89 -6.06
N ALA A 117 -21.01 -1.99 -7.37
CA ALA A 117 -19.81 -2.62 -7.92
C ALA A 117 -18.50 -2.00 -7.40
N GLY A 118 -18.43 -0.67 -7.33
CA GLY A 118 -17.26 0.05 -6.81
C GLY A 118 -17.02 -0.22 -5.32
N ILE A 119 -18.08 -0.23 -4.51
CA ILE A 119 -18.01 -0.54 -3.07
C ILE A 119 -17.51 -1.97 -2.86
N VAL A 120 -18.11 -2.93 -3.56
CA VAL A 120 -17.74 -4.35 -3.49
C VAL A 120 -16.27 -4.53 -3.90
N THR A 121 -15.82 -3.85 -4.96
CA THR A 121 -14.44 -3.94 -5.43
C THR A 121 -13.45 -3.37 -4.42
N ASN A 122 -13.75 -2.24 -3.78
CA ASN A 122 -12.88 -1.68 -2.74
C ASN A 122 -12.80 -2.60 -1.52
N ILE A 123 -13.92 -3.18 -1.09
CA ILE A 123 -13.93 -4.15 0.01
C ILE A 123 -13.12 -5.40 -0.35
N LEU A 124 -13.29 -5.92 -1.56
CA LEU A 124 -12.52 -7.06 -2.06
C LEU A 124 -11.03 -6.75 -2.11
N LEU A 125 -10.64 -5.58 -2.60
CA LEU A 125 -9.24 -5.14 -2.59
C LEU A 125 -8.70 -5.02 -1.17
N ALA A 126 -9.44 -4.44 -0.24
CA ALA A 126 -9.03 -4.34 1.16
C ALA A 126 -8.82 -5.73 1.78
N ILE A 127 -9.73 -6.67 1.54
CA ILE A 127 -9.61 -8.05 2.03
C ILE A 127 -8.43 -8.75 1.36
N VAL A 128 -8.32 -8.72 0.04
CA VAL A 128 -7.26 -9.44 -0.68
C VAL A 128 -5.88 -8.88 -0.33
N CYS A 129 -5.71 -7.55 -0.35
CA CYS A 129 -4.43 -6.91 -0.08
C CYS A 129 -4.02 -6.96 1.40
N THR A 130 -4.95 -7.24 2.33
CA THR A 130 -4.64 -7.34 3.78
C THR A 130 -4.64 -8.78 4.26
N ALA A 131 -5.75 -9.50 4.05
CA ALA A 131 -5.95 -10.83 4.60
C ALA A 131 -5.04 -11.87 3.93
N VAL A 132 -4.82 -11.79 2.61
CA VAL A 132 -3.95 -12.78 1.94
C VAL A 132 -2.51 -12.68 2.43
N PRO A 133 -1.84 -11.50 2.43
CA PRO A 133 -0.50 -11.38 2.99
C PRO A 133 -0.43 -11.80 4.46
N TYR A 134 -1.41 -11.41 5.27
CA TYR A 134 -1.45 -11.78 6.68
C TYR A 134 -1.57 -13.30 6.88
N MET A 135 -2.46 -13.96 6.16
CA MET A 135 -2.64 -15.42 6.24
C MET A 135 -1.40 -16.16 5.74
N LEU A 136 -0.72 -15.65 4.71
CA LEU A 136 0.54 -16.22 4.23
C LEU A 136 1.63 -16.13 5.31
N ILE A 137 1.75 -14.99 6.00
CA ILE A 137 2.70 -14.85 7.12
C ILE A 137 2.38 -15.84 8.23
N VAL A 138 1.13 -15.89 8.71
CA VAL A 138 0.75 -16.77 9.83
C VAL A 138 0.92 -18.25 9.48
N THR A 139 0.54 -18.66 8.27
CA THR A 139 0.71 -20.05 7.84
C THR A 139 2.17 -20.42 7.64
N SER A 140 3.01 -19.51 7.13
CA SER A 140 4.45 -19.75 6.94
C SER A 140 5.18 -20.12 8.25
N LEU A 141 4.74 -19.57 9.38
CA LEU A 141 5.31 -19.87 10.70
C LEU A 141 5.14 -21.34 11.12
N GLY A 142 4.19 -22.07 10.53
CA GLY A 142 3.99 -23.49 10.77
C GLY A 142 4.88 -24.41 9.91
N PHE A 143 5.46 -23.90 8.82
CA PHE A 143 6.28 -24.67 7.88
C PHE A 143 7.77 -24.34 7.95
N VAL A 144 8.11 -23.16 8.48
CA VAL A 144 9.48 -22.64 8.53
C VAL A 144 10.00 -22.73 9.96
N PRO A 145 11.21 -23.29 10.19
CA PRO A 145 11.85 -23.25 11.49
C PRO A 145 11.89 -21.82 12.05
N VAL A 146 11.63 -21.65 13.34
CA VAL A 146 11.55 -20.34 14.00
C VAL A 146 12.78 -19.48 13.69
N GLN A 147 13.99 -20.05 13.68
CA GLN A 147 15.19 -19.31 13.28
C GLN A 147 15.08 -18.70 11.87
N GLN A 148 14.69 -19.49 10.87
CA GLN A 148 14.57 -19.01 9.48
C GLN A 148 13.49 -17.93 9.33
N ALA A 149 12.35 -18.11 10.00
CA ALA A 149 11.29 -17.11 10.01
C ALA A 149 11.75 -15.80 10.67
N SER A 150 12.49 -15.87 11.78
CA SER A 150 13.07 -14.69 12.43
C SER A 150 14.05 -13.96 11.51
N ILE A 151 14.89 -14.69 10.77
CA ILE A 151 15.85 -14.10 9.82
C ILE A 151 15.14 -13.40 8.66
N LEU A 152 14.09 -14.01 8.10
CA LEU A 152 13.27 -13.40 7.05
C LEU A 152 12.60 -12.12 7.55
N SER A 153 12.10 -12.10 8.78
CA SER A 153 11.53 -10.90 9.39
C SER A 153 12.56 -9.77 9.59
N TYR A 154 13.85 -10.09 9.75
CA TYR A 154 14.92 -9.08 9.83
C TYR A 154 15.25 -8.43 8.48
N LEU A 155 14.88 -9.06 7.36
CA LEU A 155 15.05 -8.46 6.04
C LEU A 155 14.09 -7.30 5.82
N GLU A 156 12.93 -7.29 6.48
CA GLU A 156 11.93 -6.22 6.36
C GLU A 156 12.52 -4.84 6.73
N PRO A 157 13.06 -4.61 7.95
CA PRO A 157 13.60 -3.30 8.33
C PRO A 157 14.89 -2.95 7.56
N VAL A 158 15.62 -3.94 7.05
CA VAL A 158 16.82 -3.72 6.21
C VAL A 158 16.45 -3.36 4.78
N SER A 159 15.34 -3.87 4.26
CA SER A 159 14.87 -3.61 2.90
C SER A 159 14.25 -2.22 2.76
N ALA A 160 13.63 -1.67 3.80
CA ALA A 160 13.00 -0.36 3.75
C ALA A 160 13.98 0.79 3.35
N PRO A 161 15.19 0.91 3.95
CA PRO A 161 16.20 1.86 3.50
C PRO A 161 16.70 1.62 2.07
N VAL A 162 16.74 0.36 1.62
CA VAL A 162 17.13 0.02 0.25
C VAL A 162 16.05 0.46 -0.73
N TYR A 163 14.78 0.24 -0.43
CA TYR A 163 13.67 0.73 -1.23
C TYR A 163 13.63 2.25 -1.25
N ALA A 164 13.88 2.93 -0.13
CA ALA A 164 13.99 4.38 -0.08
C ALA A 164 15.12 4.89 -0.99
N LEU A 165 16.30 4.27 -0.92
CA LEU A 165 17.42 4.62 -1.80
C LEU A 165 17.08 4.41 -3.29
N VAL A 166 16.46 3.28 -3.63
CA VAL A 166 16.18 2.90 -5.02
C VAL A 166 15.02 3.69 -5.62
N LEU A 167 13.94 3.89 -4.87
CA LEU A 167 12.71 4.51 -5.35
C LEU A 167 12.71 6.03 -5.21
N LEU A 168 13.34 6.56 -4.16
CA LEU A 168 13.33 7.99 -3.84
C LEU A 168 14.67 8.66 -4.11
N GLY A 169 15.75 7.89 -4.29
CA GLY A 169 17.11 8.42 -4.42
C GLY A 169 17.66 8.97 -3.10
N GLU A 170 17.00 8.70 -1.97
CA GLU A 170 17.39 9.21 -0.66
C GLU A 170 18.47 8.31 -0.03
N ALA A 171 19.64 8.89 0.24
CA ALA A 171 20.73 8.17 0.89
C ALA A 171 20.36 7.86 2.35
N PRO A 172 20.38 6.57 2.77
CA PRO A 172 20.07 6.23 4.14
C PRO A 172 21.13 6.81 5.08
N ALA A 173 20.68 7.31 6.24
CA ALA A 173 21.57 7.88 7.24
C ALA A 173 22.61 6.85 7.69
N ALA A 174 23.80 7.31 8.08
CA ALA A 174 24.88 6.44 8.54
C ALA A 174 24.44 5.50 9.68
N TRP A 175 23.55 5.97 10.56
CA TRP A 175 22.98 5.16 11.64
C TRP A 175 22.00 4.09 11.15
N THR A 176 21.23 4.38 10.10
CA THR A 176 20.34 3.41 9.45
C THR A 176 21.15 2.32 8.76
N VAL A 177 22.25 2.68 8.11
CA VAL A 177 23.19 1.72 7.50
C VAL A 177 23.87 0.88 8.57
N ALA A 178 24.38 1.51 9.63
CA ALA A 178 25.01 0.80 10.76
C ALA A 178 24.04 -0.16 11.45
N GLY A 179 22.80 0.28 11.67
CA GLY A 179 21.72 -0.56 12.22
C GLY A 179 21.36 -1.71 11.28
N GLY A 180 21.24 -1.46 9.97
CA GLY A 180 21.00 -2.51 8.99
C GLY A 180 22.12 -3.56 8.94
N ILE A 181 23.39 -3.13 9.00
CA ILE A 181 24.55 -4.01 9.10
C ILE A 181 24.49 -4.83 10.41
N LEU A 182 24.13 -4.21 11.54
CA LEU A 182 24.00 -4.90 12.82
C LEU A 182 22.89 -5.97 12.77
N ILE A 183 21.73 -5.65 12.19
CA ILE A 183 20.61 -6.59 12.02
C ILE A 183 21.03 -7.78 11.15
N LEU A 184 21.69 -7.52 10.02
CA LEU A 184 22.19 -8.58 9.14
C LEU A 184 23.27 -9.43 9.81
N ALA A 185 24.22 -8.81 10.51
CA ALA A 185 25.27 -9.52 11.23
C ALA A 185 24.70 -10.39 12.36
N GLY A 186 23.72 -9.87 13.10
CA GLY A 186 22.98 -10.63 14.12
C GLY A 186 22.22 -11.80 13.50
N GLY A 187 21.52 -11.58 12.38
CA GLY A 187 20.84 -12.65 11.63
C GLY A 187 21.79 -13.75 11.18
N VAL A 188 22.94 -13.39 10.58
CA VAL A 188 23.98 -14.34 10.15
C VAL A 188 24.57 -15.09 11.36
N LEU A 189 24.84 -14.42 12.47
CA LEU A 189 25.36 -15.06 13.67
C LEU A 189 24.37 -16.08 14.24
N VAL A 190 23.07 -15.77 14.25
CA VAL A 190 22.02 -16.71 14.68
C VAL A 190 21.94 -17.93 13.76
N VAL A 191 22.11 -17.75 12.43
CA VAL A 191 22.22 -18.89 11.49
C VAL A 191 23.41 -19.78 11.81
N LEU A 192 24.59 -19.16 11.99
CA LEU A 192 25.84 -19.88 12.22
C LEU A 192 25.85 -20.58 13.59
N ALA A 193 25.28 -19.95 14.62
CA ALA A 193 25.15 -20.55 15.95
C ALA A 193 24.11 -21.69 15.97
N GLY A 194 22.96 -21.50 15.32
CA GLY A 194 21.91 -22.54 15.25
C GLY A 194 22.31 -23.77 14.42
N SER A 195 23.18 -23.60 13.42
CA SER A 195 23.77 -24.73 12.68
C SER A 195 24.84 -25.48 13.47
N ALA A 196 25.48 -24.84 14.45
CA ALA A 196 26.42 -25.49 15.36
C ALA A 196 25.72 -26.33 16.46
N GLU A 197 24.59 -25.87 16.99
CA GLU A 197 23.79 -26.61 17.99
C GLU A 197 23.14 -27.88 17.43
N THR A 198 22.74 -27.86 16.15
CA THR A 198 22.13 -29.03 15.49
C THR A 198 23.15 -30.11 15.06
N ALA A 199 24.45 -29.81 15.11
CA ALA A 199 25.55 -30.72 14.75
C ALA A 199 26.19 -31.45 15.95
N ALA A 200 25.77 -31.15 17.18
CA ALA A 200 26.24 -31.84 18.38
C ALA A 200 25.47 -33.17 18.59
N PRO A 201 26.15 -34.31 18.85
CA PRO A 201 25.47 -35.58 19.11
C PRO A 201 24.68 -35.55 20.44
N PRO A 202 23.61 -36.35 20.56
CA PRO A 202 22.72 -36.37 21.73
C PRO A 202 23.40 -36.85 23.02
#